data_AF-A0A7L2RVU1-F1
#
_entry.id   AF-A0A7L2RVU1-F1
#
_cell.length_a   1.000
_cell.length_b   1.000
_cell.length_c   1.000
_cell.angle_alpha   90.00
_cell.angle_beta   90.00
_cell.angle_gamma   90.00
#
_symmetry.space_group_name_H-M   'P 1'
#
loop_
_entity.id
_entity.type
_entity.pdbx_description
1 polymer ?
#
loop_
_entity_poly.entity_id
_entity_poly.type
_entity_poly.pdbx_seq_one_letter_code
_entity_poly.pdbx_strand_id
1 'polypeptide(L)' 'LSATDPDEGINSDIIYLFGRHVTAEVKEMFTIDEIKGEIRLKGELDYEEIDSYEITIEARDKGSPSLSGHCK' A
#
# COMPACT_ATOMS: atom_id res chain seq x y z
N LEU A 1 22.05 -31.56 2.52
CA LEU A 1 20.68 -31.01 2.47
C LEU A 1 20.82 -29.51 2.23
N SER A 2 20.48 -29.03 1.04
CA SER A 2 20.43 -27.61 0.71
C SER A 2 19.00 -27.16 0.92
N ALA A 3 18.77 -26.25 1.86
CA ALA A 3 17.51 -25.51 1.94
C ALA A 3 17.59 -24.41 0.89
N THR A 4 16.83 -24.55 -0.19
CA THR A 4 16.63 -23.50 -1.18
C THR A 4 15.27 -22.91 -0.85
N ASP A 5 15.24 -21.73 -0.23
CA ASP A 5 14.00 -20.94 -0.08
C ASP A 5 13.62 -20.37 -1.45
N PRO A 6 12.47 -20.75 -2.02
CA PRO A 6 11.99 -20.18 -3.26
C PRO A 6 11.01 -19.05 -2.96
N ASP A 7 11.44 -18.04 -2.20
CA ASP A 7 10.72 -16.76 -2.14
C ASP A 7 11.34 -15.72 -3.08
N GLU A 8 12.22 -16.15 -4.00
CA GLU A 8 12.56 -15.37 -5.19
C GLU A 8 11.45 -15.49 -6.23
N GLY A 9 10.41 -14.67 -6.06
CA GLY A 9 9.59 -14.18 -7.15
C GLY A 9 8.13 -14.63 -7.17
N ILE A 10 7.27 -13.66 -7.48
CA ILE A 10 5.90 -13.77 -8.02
C ILE A 10 4.74 -13.85 -7.00
N ASN A 11 5.00 -13.93 -5.68
CA ASN A 11 3.93 -13.84 -4.67
C ASN A 11 3.82 -12.50 -3.90
N SER A 12 4.54 -11.46 -4.35
CA SER A 12 4.59 -10.14 -3.69
C SER A 12 3.89 -9.04 -4.48
N ASP A 13 2.85 -9.36 -5.24
CA ASP A 13 1.99 -8.34 -5.87
C ASP A 13 1.11 -7.70 -4.78
N ILE A 14 1.72 -6.88 -3.93
CA ILE A 14 1.03 -6.03 -2.98
C ILE A 14 0.58 -4.78 -3.74
N ILE A 15 -0.72 -4.54 -3.77
CA ILE A 15 -1.28 -3.29 -4.27
C ILE A 15 -1.59 -2.35 -3.12
N TYR A 16 -1.12 -1.12 -3.23
CA TYR A 16 -1.36 -0.06 -2.26
C TYR A 16 -2.45 0.89 -2.76
N LEU A 17 -3.45 1.12 -1.92
CA LEU A 17 -4.62 1.92 -2.26
C LEU A 17 -4.96 2.85 -1.10
N PHE A 18 -5.59 3.99 -1.39
CA PHE A 18 -6.18 4.80 -0.32
C PHE A 18 -7.27 4.01 0.39
N GLY A 19 -7.23 4.05 1.73
CA GLY A 19 -8.23 3.43 2.58
C GLY A 19 -9.61 4.03 2.37
N ARG A 20 -10.63 3.27 2.77
CA ARG A 20 -12.04 3.67 2.54
C ARG A 20 -12.44 5.00 3.19
N HIS A 21 -11.77 5.38 4.28
CA HIS A 21 -12.09 6.57 5.08
C HIS A 21 -11.30 7.82 4.67
N VAL A 22 -10.50 7.75 3.60
CA VAL A 22 -9.75 8.91 3.11
C VAL A 22 -10.68 9.93 2.44
N THR A 23 -10.56 11.20 2.81
CA THR A 23 -11.37 12.31 2.30
C THR A 23 -11.13 12.57 0.81
N ALA A 24 -12.05 13.28 0.15
CA ALA A 24 -11.92 13.63 -1.25
C ALA A 24 -10.71 14.58 -1.50
N GLU A 25 -10.48 15.54 -0.60
CA GLU A 25 -9.33 16.46 -0.67
C GLU A 25 -8.00 15.71 -0.66
N VAL A 26 -7.85 14.69 0.18
CA VAL A 26 -6.62 13.87 0.19
C VAL A 26 -6.45 13.13 -1.14
N LYS A 27 -7.51 12.62 -1.75
CA LYS A 27 -7.43 11.93 -3.06
C LYS A 27 -7.11 12.87 -4.22
N GLU A 28 -7.42 14.15 -4.07
CA GLU A 28 -7.09 15.19 -5.04
C GLU A 28 -5.66 15.71 -4.84
N MET A 29 -5.25 15.92 -3.59
CA MET A 29 -3.95 16.46 -3.20
C MET A 29 -2.82 15.43 -3.24
N PHE A 30 -3.12 14.16 -3.00
CA PHE A 30 -2.13 13.09 -2.92
C PHE A 30 -2.40 11.97 -3.95
N THR A 31 -1.34 11.26 -4.27
CA THR A 31 -1.34 10.04 -5.07
C THR A 31 -0.54 8.97 -4.36
N ILE A 32 -0.87 7.72 -4.62
CA ILE A 32 -0.06 6.58 -4.20
C ILE A 32 0.29 5.75 -5.42
N ASP A 33 1.57 5.38 -5.55
CA ASP A 33 2.01 4.39 -6.50
C ASP A 33 1.54 3.02 -6.02
N GLU A 34 0.61 2.40 -6.76
CA GLU A 34 -0.01 1.14 -6.35
C GLU A 34 0.98 -0.02 -6.26
N ILE A 35 2.15 0.07 -6.91
CA ILE A 35 3.16 -1.00 -6.96
C ILE A 35 4.22 -0.77 -5.87
N LYS A 36 4.67 0.47 -5.70
CA LYS A 36 5.74 0.81 -4.75
C LYS A 36 5.25 1.27 -3.38
N GLY A 37 3.99 1.67 -3.27
CA GLY A 37 3.43 2.32 -2.08
C GLY A 37 3.96 3.73 -1.85
N GLU A 38 4.59 4.36 -2.85
CA GLU A 38 5.12 5.73 -2.73
C GLU A 38 3.98 6.75 -2.77
N ILE A 39 3.86 7.58 -1.73
CA ILE A 39 2.90 8.68 -1.70
C ILE A 39 3.56 9.93 -2.29
N ARG A 40 2.88 10.58 -3.23
CA ARG A 40 3.34 11.82 -3.86
C ARG A 40 2.26 12.89 -3.84
N LEU A 41 2.69 14.13 -3.67
CA LEU A 41 1.83 15.29 -3.71
C LEU A 41 1.52 15.68 -5.17
N LYS A 42 0.25 15.98 -5.46
CA LYS A 42 -0.25 16.50 -6.74
C LYS A 42 -0.35 18.02 -6.75
N GLY A 43 -0.70 18.61 -5.60
CA GLY A 43 -0.95 20.05 -5.44
C GLY A 43 0.11 20.75 -4.60
N GLU A 44 -0.20 21.95 -4.15
CA GLU A 44 0.62 22.70 -3.18
C GLU A 44 0.00 22.54 -1.78
N LEU A 45 0.84 22.32 -0.76
CA LEU A 45 0.39 22.27 0.62
C LEU A 45 0.52 23.67 1.21
N ASP A 46 -0.59 24.23 1.66
CA ASP A 46 -0.60 25.43 2.50
C ASP A 46 -1.03 25.07 3.93
N TYR A 47 -0.15 25.34 4.88
CA TYR A 47 -0.39 25.08 6.30
C TYR A 47 -1.47 26.00 6.88
N GLU A 48 -1.66 27.19 6.31
CA GLU A 48 -2.68 28.13 6.75
C GLU A 48 -4.09 27.68 6.34
N GLU A 49 -4.19 26.86 5.28
CA GLU A 49 -5.44 26.24 4.85
C GLU A 49 -5.73 24.94 5.58
N ILE A 50 -4.75 24.03 5.65
CA ILE A 50 -4.89 22.73 6.32
C ILE A 50 -3.62 22.42 7.12
N ASP A 51 -3.79 22.27 8.44
CA ASP A 51 -2.69 22.04 9.38
C ASP A 51 -2.21 20.58 9.42
N SER A 52 -3.07 19.63 9.02
CA SER A 52 -2.83 18.20 9.11
C SER A 52 -3.71 17.39 8.16
N TYR A 53 -3.13 16.32 7.57
CA TYR A 53 -3.86 15.34 6.76
C TYR A 53 -3.73 13.95 7.37
N GLU A 54 -4.85 13.26 7.53
CA GLU A 54 -4.88 11.85 7.91
C GLU A 54 -5.10 10.98 6.68
N ILE A 55 -4.10 10.17 6.34
CA ILE A 55 -4.10 9.32 5.15
C ILE A 55 -4.01 7.86 5.59
N THR A 56 -5.10 7.13 5.48
CA THR A 56 -5.12 5.67 5.66
C THR A 56 -4.74 4.99 4.35
N ILE A 57 -3.79 4.05 4.37
CA ILE A 57 -3.40 3.23 3.22
C ILE A 57 -3.77 1.77 3.47
N GLU A 58 -4.39 1.13 2.49
CA GLU A 58 -4.67 -0.30 2.46
C GLU A 58 -3.68 -1.00 1.53
N ALA A 59 -3.00 -2.02 2.04
CA ALA A 59 -2.14 -2.90 1.26
C ALA A 59 -2.84 -4.25 1.07
N ARG A 60 -3.00 -4.71 -0.17
CA ARG A 60 -3.62 -5.99 -0.50
C ARG A 60 -2.63 -6.86 -1.25
N ASP A 61 -2.29 -8.01 -0.70
CA ASP A 61 -1.57 -9.03 -1.46
C ASP A 61 -2.50 -9.65 -2.52
N LYS A 62 -1.94 -9.98 -3.68
CA LYS A 62 -2.61 -10.82 -4.70
C LYS A 62 -2.22 -12.30 -4.56
N GLY A 63 -1.73 -12.72 -3.40
CA GLY A 63 -1.38 -14.10 -3.12
C GLY A 63 -2.62 -14.99 -3.15
N SER A 64 -2.70 -15.92 -4.10
CA SER A 64 -3.75 -16.94 -4.17
C SER A 64 -3.08 -18.30 -4.32
N PRO A 65 -3.09 -19.21 -3.32
CA PRO A 65 -3.76 -19.15 -2.01
C PRO A 65 -2.85 -18.65 -0.87
N SER A 66 -3.46 -18.21 0.24
CA SER A 66 -2.79 -18.09 1.54
C SER A 66 -2.32 -19.48 1.99
N LEU A 67 -1.02 -19.77 1.93
CA LEU A 67 -0.46 -21.03 2.41
C LEU A 67 -0.57 -21.08 3.94
N SER A 68 -1.62 -21.73 4.47
CA SER A 68 -1.67 -22.17 5.86
C SER A 68 -0.91 -23.50 6.00
N GLY A 69 0.39 -23.41 6.32
CA GLY A 69 1.20 -24.57 6.64
C GLY A 69 0.84 -25.14 8.02
N HIS A 70 0.16 -26.28 8.07
CA HIS A 70 0.02 -27.05 9.31
C HIS A 70 1.28 -27.90 9.52
N CYS A 71 2.09 -27.54 10.51
CA CYS A 71 3.17 -28.39 11.01
C CYS A 71 2.59 -29.46 11.96
N LYS A 72 3.02 -30.72 11.82
CA LYS A 72 2.81 -31.79 12.81
C LYS A 72 4.13 -32.10 13.50
#